data_AF-A0A9X1P4N7-F1
#
_entry.id   AF-A0A9X1P4N7-F1
#
_cell.length_a   1.000
_cell.length_b   1.000
_cell.length_c   1.000
_cell.angle_alpha   90.00
_cell.angle_beta   90.00
_cell.angle_gamma   90.00
#
_symmetry.space_group_name_H-M   'P 1'
#
loop_
_entity.id
_entity.type
_entity.pdbx_description
1 polymer ?
#
loop_
_entity_poly.entity_id
_entity_poly.type
_entity_poly.pdbx_seq_one_letter_code
_entity_poly.pdbx_strand_id
1 'polypeptide(L)'
;MTTSEEIDNLRQRALGARNAGDHETSLALFRKLLDLCPEDQRSWIDSAISLRELSRHSEARKVLSKYLSTGPASNWRSLAVDNLIGIVSHEVGALLRAGHPEAASSVFEGLLAACSEEELSRHALRIWTINFQILGFLGLETALYKLKRAELAAGIVNHAGPIRTLLANHAIANGWFDDAQRLILQDDETLGLRLHLADARARTSMVDIDDEGLIDKAKRSGHASFRKAAWNHELYAAMYRLDGPGIEHALTEIDASLSSGDTKDRQSAASTTDRFRNVYARSFLSATELIRDTSAETLEERSKSYLADDKNCRTHEERVCLSQFYLSHVVGGAPIGDRTLPNAAAAEEVPRAIVQFWDSRTVPEDVERCCRTWQALAQRGFQYSLFNEENAEDWLARTYGSEVGARFRRAEHPAMKADLFRIFYLYENGGIYVDADEFCKSLPPFFDKAMRCVRLQRIVAPVELPNMYLSLAKKDPLLHEAIEIVTRMPEEELFNGRIWWNTGPGSFSIAFARLHAEAVLGSGSSLPWLIPMPLYTRHVFSPQLDYKSTAKSWQFQLT
;
A
#
# COMPACT_ATOMS: atom_id res chain seq x y z
N MET A 1 -51.61 26.92 10.58
CA MET A 1 -50.91 26.57 9.35
C MET A 1 -49.67 27.42 9.30
N THR A 2 -48.49 26.81 9.32
CA THR A 2 -47.20 27.51 9.21
C THR A 2 -47.14 28.24 7.88
N THR A 3 -46.73 29.50 7.85
CA THR A 3 -46.72 30.31 6.61
C THR A 3 -45.54 29.91 5.71
N SER A 4 -45.66 30.17 4.40
CA SER A 4 -44.55 29.95 3.45
C SER A 4 -43.28 30.70 3.85
N GLU A 5 -43.45 31.88 4.45
CA GLU A 5 -42.36 32.73 4.94
C GLU A 5 -41.65 32.12 6.17
N GLU A 6 -42.40 31.48 7.07
CA GLU A 6 -41.84 30.77 8.21
C GLU A 6 -41.01 29.55 7.79
N ILE A 7 -41.45 28.82 6.75
CA ILE A 7 -40.71 27.67 6.19
C ILE A 7 -39.40 28.14 5.54
N ASP A 8 -39.45 29.22 4.75
CA ASP A 8 -38.25 29.76 4.11
C ASP A 8 -37.24 30.32 5.12
N ASN A 9 -37.71 31.02 6.16
CA ASN A 9 -36.85 31.47 7.25
C ASN A 9 -36.19 30.28 7.96
N LEU A 10 -36.96 29.23 8.27
CA LEU A 10 -36.43 28.01 8.89
C LEU A 10 -35.37 27.33 8.02
N ARG A 11 -35.58 27.29 6.69
CA ARG A 11 -34.62 26.76 5.72
C ARG A 11 -33.33 27.59 5.66
N GLN A 12 -33.43 28.92 5.62
CA GLN A 12 -32.25 29.78 5.61
C GLN A 12 -31.42 29.62 6.89
N ARG A 13 -32.08 29.48 8.04
CA ARG A 13 -31.41 29.22 9.32
C ARG A 13 -30.72 27.85 9.34
N ALA A 14 -31.37 26.81 8.83
CA ALA A 14 -30.78 25.46 8.74
C ALA A 14 -29.52 25.46 7.87
N LEU A 15 -29.58 26.09 6.69
CA LEU A 15 -28.44 26.24 5.79
C LEU A 15 -27.33 27.10 6.39
N GLY A 16 -27.69 28.18 7.08
CA GLY A 16 -26.74 29.04 7.79
C GLY A 16 -25.97 28.28 8.86
N ALA A 17 -26.66 27.51 9.70
CA ALA A 17 -26.04 26.65 10.71
C ALA A 17 -25.10 25.62 10.08
N ARG A 18 -25.54 24.96 8.99
CA ARG A 18 -24.71 23.98 8.28
C ARG A 18 -23.43 24.59 7.72
N ASN A 19 -23.53 25.75 7.08
CA ASN A 19 -22.40 26.44 6.48
C ASN A 19 -21.43 27.00 7.54
N ALA A 20 -21.93 27.26 8.75
CA ALA A 20 -21.12 27.64 9.91
C ALA A 20 -20.47 26.43 10.63
N GLY A 21 -20.75 25.20 10.19
CA GLY A 21 -20.26 23.96 10.81
C GLY A 21 -21.05 23.48 12.03
N ASP A 22 -22.14 24.16 12.39
CA ASP A 22 -23.04 23.72 13.48
C ASP A 22 -24.04 22.68 12.94
N HIS A 23 -23.55 21.46 12.76
CA HIS A 23 -24.29 20.38 12.13
C HIS A 23 -25.41 19.80 13.01
N GLU A 24 -25.32 19.90 14.34
CA GLU A 24 -26.41 19.47 15.24
C GLU A 24 -27.61 20.43 15.15
N THR A 25 -27.37 21.75 15.21
CA THR A 25 -28.45 22.74 15.02
C THR A 25 -29.04 22.66 13.62
N SER A 26 -28.19 22.53 12.58
CA SER A 26 -28.61 22.30 11.20
C SER A 26 -29.55 21.09 11.09
N LEU A 27 -29.14 19.94 11.63
CA LEU A 27 -29.92 18.71 11.59
C LEU A 27 -31.27 18.85 12.32
N ALA A 28 -31.29 19.48 13.49
CA ALA A 28 -32.53 19.72 14.23
C ALA A 28 -33.52 20.59 13.42
N LEU A 29 -33.02 21.63 12.75
CA LEU A 29 -33.83 22.51 11.93
C LEU A 29 -34.34 21.81 10.66
N PHE A 30 -33.51 20.99 10.00
CA PHE A 30 -33.96 20.20 8.85
C PHE A 30 -34.96 19.11 9.24
N ARG A 31 -34.83 18.46 10.40
CA ARG A 31 -35.85 17.54 10.91
C ARG A 31 -37.18 18.25 11.13
N LYS A 32 -37.16 19.44 11.74
CA LYS A 32 -38.36 20.27 11.91
C LYS A 32 -38.98 20.68 10.56
N LEU A 33 -38.15 20.98 9.55
CA LEU A 33 -38.63 21.23 8.19
C LEU A 33 -39.32 20.01 7.59
N LEU A 34 -38.76 18.82 7.76
CA LEU A 34 -39.35 17.57 7.27
C LEU A 34 -40.65 17.19 8.00
N ASP A 35 -40.80 17.54 9.28
CA ASP A 35 -42.05 17.35 10.02
C ASP A 35 -43.18 18.24 9.48
N LEU A 36 -42.84 19.45 9.03
CA LEU A 36 -43.78 20.42 8.46
C LEU A 36 -44.04 20.20 6.97
N CYS A 37 -43.00 19.81 6.23
CA CYS A 37 -43.00 19.65 4.78
C CYS A 37 -42.23 18.37 4.41
N PRO A 38 -42.85 17.18 4.56
CA PRO A 38 -42.20 15.91 4.24
C PRO A 38 -41.74 15.79 2.77
N GLU A 39 -42.38 16.54 1.87
CA GLU A 39 -42.06 16.57 0.43
C GLU A 39 -40.84 17.45 0.08
N ASP A 40 -40.24 18.17 1.04
CA ASP A 40 -39.07 19.00 0.79
C ASP A 40 -37.80 18.16 0.58
N GLN A 41 -37.59 17.79 -0.69
CA GLN A 41 -36.50 16.92 -1.14
C GLN A 41 -35.11 17.37 -0.68
N ARG A 42 -34.88 18.69 -0.63
CA ARG A 42 -33.59 19.26 -0.22
C ARG A 42 -33.30 18.98 1.25
N SER A 43 -34.31 19.08 2.11
CA SER A 43 -34.18 18.89 3.55
C SER A 43 -33.77 17.46 3.91
N TRP A 44 -34.19 16.46 3.13
CA TRP A 44 -33.73 15.07 3.28
C TRP A 44 -32.22 14.92 3.07
N ILE A 45 -31.70 15.52 2.00
CA ILE A 45 -30.29 15.41 1.62
C ILE A 45 -29.41 16.24 2.56
N ASP A 46 -29.83 17.47 2.86
CA ASP A 46 -29.09 18.36 3.75
C ASP A 46 -29.05 17.83 5.20
N SER A 47 -30.09 17.11 5.64
CA SER A 47 -30.08 16.32 6.88
C SER A 47 -29.04 15.20 6.85
N ALA A 48 -29.01 14.42 5.75
CA ALA A 48 -28.06 13.32 5.60
C ALA A 48 -26.61 13.80 5.54
N ILE A 49 -26.35 14.94 4.88
CA ILE A 49 -25.03 15.59 4.87
C ILE A 49 -24.65 16.00 6.30
N SER A 50 -25.55 16.67 7.04
CA SER A 50 -25.27 17.08 8.43
C SER A 50 -24.97 15.87 9.33
N LEU A 51 -25.71 14.76 9.17
CA LEU A 51 -25.44 13.50 9.87
C LEU A 51 -24.08 12.89 9.49
N ARG A 52 -23.66 13.00 8.23
CA ARG A 52 -22.35 12.53 7.77
C ARG A 52 -21.21 13.32 8.39
N GLU A 53 -21.33 14.65 8.45
CA GLU A 53 -20.32 15.51 9.10
C GLU A 53 -20.24 15.26 10.62
N LEU A 54 -21.33 14.77 11.22
CA LEU A 54 -21.37 14.29 12.61
C LEU A 54 -20.91 12.83 12.78
N SER A 55 -20.41 12.18 11.71
CA SER A 55 -20.03 10.75 11.68
C SER A 55 -21.17 9.77 12.03
N ARG A 56 -22.43 10.20 11.98
CA ARG A 56 -23.64 9.40 12.25
C ARG A 56 -24.13 8.71 10.97
N HIS A 57 -23.25 7.92 10.35
CA HIS A 57 -23.46 7.32 9.02
C HIS A 57 -24.71 6.44 8.93
N SER A 58 -24.95 5.59 9.94
CA SER A 58 -26.10 4.67 9.96
C SER A 58 -27.44 5.40 9.99
N GLU A 59 -27.51 6.54 10.67
CA GLU A 59 -28.68 7.42 10.64
C GLU A 59 -28.81 8.12 9.28
N ALA A 60 -27.72 8.63 8.73
CA ALA A 60 -27.71 9.27 7.41
C ALA A 60 -28.22 8.31 6.32
N ARG A 61 -27.76 7.06 6.35
CA ARG A 61 -28.22 5.99 5.45
C ARG A 61 -29.72 5.75 5.61
N LYS A 62 -30.23 5.61 6.83
CA LYS A 62 -31.67 5.43 7.08
C LYS A 62 -32.50 6.59 6.51
N VAL A 63 -32.05 7.84 6.68
CA VAL A 63 -32.72 9.04 6.15
C VAL A 63 -32.79 8.99 4.61
N LEU A 64 -31.68 8.70 3.94
CA LEU A 64 -31.63 8.63 2.47
C LEU A 64 -32.39 7.42 1.92
N SER A 65 -32.26 6.23 2.53
CA SER A 65 -33.02 5.05 2.11
C SER A 65 -34.52 5.28 2.23
N LYS A 66 -34.98 5.96 3.29
CA LYS A 66 -36.39 6.37 3.42
C LYS A 66 -36.79 7.31 2.29
N TYR A 67 -36.03 8.38 2.05
CA TYR A 67 -36.30 9.31 0.95
C TYR A 67 -36.35 8.61 -0.42
N LEU A 68 -35.42 7.68 -0.70
CA LEU A 68 -35.41 6.95 -1.97
C LEU A 68 -36.58 5.96 -2.11
N SER A 69 -37.15 5.46 -1.00
CA SER A 69 -38.32 4.58 -1.05
C SER A 69 -39.65 5.29 -1.33
N THR A 70 -39.75 6.58 -0.97
CA THR A 70 -41.02 7.34 -1.05
C THR A 70 -40.95 8.59 -1.92
N GLY A 71 -39.77 9.07 -2.27
CA GLY A 71 -39.55 10.35 -2.92
C GLY A 71 -39.69 10.28 -4.46
N PRO A 72 -40.15 11.38 -5.10
CA PRO A 72 -40.36 11.38 -6.55
C PRO A 72 -39.04 11.46 -7.33
N ALA A 73 -39.07 11.04 -8.60
CA ALA A 73 -37.93 11.16 -9.51
C ALA A 73 -37.57 12.65 -9.73
N SER A 74 -36.37 13.04 -9.33
CA SER A 74 -35.88 14.42 -9.46
C SER A 74 -34.35 14.49 -9.41
N ASN A 75 -33.77 15.67 -9.70
CA ASN A 75 -32.34 15.90 -9.52
C ASN A 75 -31.87 15.63 -8.07
N TRP A 76 -32.74 15.86 -7.09
CA TRP A 76 -32.48 15.55 -5.68
C TRP A 76 -32.41 14.04 -5.45
N ARG A 77 -33.22 13.23 -6.15
CA ARG A 77 -33.09 11.77 -6.11
C ARG A 77 -31.69 11.32 -6.56
N SER A 78 -31.17 11.86 -7.66
CA SER A 78 -29.80 11.55 -8.12
C SER A 78 -28.76 11.92 -7.05
N LEU A 79 -28.88 13.11 -6.44
CA LEU A 79 -27.97 13.55 -5.39
C LEU A 79 -28.07 12.69 -4.10
N ALA A 80 -29.27 12.20 -3.78
CA ALA A 80 -29.49 11.27 -2.67
C ALA A 80 -28.83 9.91 -2.92
N VAL A 81 -28.93 9.36 -4.13
CA VAL A 81 -28.22 8.13 -4.53
C VAL A 81 -26.70 8.32 -4.39
N ASP A 82 -26.17 9.43 -4.89
CA ASP A 82 -24.73 9.74 -4.81
C ASP A 82 -24.20 9.79 -3.37
N ASN A 83 -24.94 10.45 -2.48
CA ASN A 83 -24.61 10.54 -1.06
C ASN A 83 -24.76 9.18 -0.36
N LEU A 84 -25.81 8.42 -0.68
CA LEU A 84 -26.04 7.10 -0.12
C LEU A 84 -24.90 6.13 -0.47
N ILE A 85 -24.44 6.10 -1.73
CA ILE A 85 -23.29 5.29 -2.15
C ILE A 85 -22.03 5.69 -1.37
N GLY A 86 -21.82 6.99 -1.11
CA GLY A 86 -20.69 7.47 -0.33
C GLY A 86 -20.73 7.00 1.12
N ILE A 87 -21.89 7.10 1.75
CA ILE A 87 -22.13 6.62 3.12
C ILE A 87 -21.95 5.11 3.21
N VAL A 88 -22.53 4.36 2.27
CA VAL A 88 -22.42 2.89 2.21
C VAL A 88 -20.97 2.47 1.99
N SER A 89 -20.22 3.13 1.11
CA SER A 89 -18.78 2.84 0.93
C SER A 89 -18.01 3.03 2.23
N HIS A 90 -18.30 4.08 2.98
CA HIS A 90 -17.67 4.33 4.29
C HIS A 90 -18.07 3.28 5.34
N GLU A 91 -19.37 2.98 5.46
CA GLU A 91 -19.89 1.96 6.38
C GLU A 91 -19.37 0.56 6.07
N VAL A 92 -19.39 0.15 4.80
CA VAL A 92 -18.82 -1.12 4.35
C VAL A 92 -17.35 -1.17 4.69
N GLY A 93 -16.58 -0.12 4.36
CA GLY A 93 -15.17 -0.04 4.74
C GLY A 93 -14.97 -0.20 6.25
N ALA A 94 -15.77 0.49 7.07
CA ALA A 94 -15.69 0.39 8.53
C ALA A 94 -16.07 -1.00 9.05
N LEU A 95 -17.12 -1.62 8.51
CA LEU A 95 -17.56 -2.96 8.87
C LEU A 95 -16.55 -4.03 8.48
N LEU A 96 -15.92 -3.90 7.31
CA LEU A 96 -14.86 -4.80 6.87
C LEU A 96 -13.61 -4.65 7.73
N ARG A 97 -13.23 -3.43 8.10
CA ARG A 97 -12.10 -3.24 9.03
C ARG A 97 -12.43 -3.76 10.44
N ALA A 98 -13.65 -3.54 10.92
CA ALA A 98 -14.20 -4.21 12.09
C ALA A 98 -14.47 -5.71 11.88
N GLY A 99 -14.19 -6.28 10.69
CA GLY A 99 -14.34 -7.68 10.28
C GLY A 99 -15.71 -8.30 10.55
N HIS A 100 -16.74 -7.54 10.22
CA HIS A 100 -18.12 -7.97 10.11
C HIS A 100 -18.53 -8.02 8.63
N PRO A 101 -17.98 -8.94 7.81
CA PRO A 101 -18.24 -8.97 6.38
C PRO A 101 -19.70 -9.30 6.04
N GLU A 102 -20.42 -10.04 6.88
CA GLU A 102 -21.84 -10.31 6.69
C GLU A 102 -22.67 -9.03 6.87
N ALA A 103 -22.31 -8.21 7.86
CA ALA A 103 -22.93 -6.90 8.06
C ALA A 103 -22.60 -5.95 6.90
N ALA A 104 -21.35 -5.98 6.41
CA ALA A 104 -20.94 -5.20 5.25
C ALA A 104 -21.74 -5.60 3.99
N SER A 105 -21.90 -6.91 3.75
CA SER A 105 -22.76 -7.45 2.68
C SER A 105 -24.20 -7.00 2.84
N SER A 106 -24.76 -7.07 4.05
CA SER A 106 -26.15 -6.62 4.30
C SER A 106 -26.33 -5.13 4.05
N VAL A 107 -25.37 -4.28 4.45
CA VAL A 107 -25.41 -2.83 4.16
C VAL A 107 -25.32 -2.57 2.66
N PHE A 108 -24.48 -3.32 1.94
CA PHE A 108 -24.34 -3.21 0.49
C PHE A 108 -25.60 -3.71 -0.25
N GLU A 109 -26.19 -4.83 0.17
CA GLU A 109 -27.48 -5.32 -0.36
C GLU A 109 -28.60 -4.30 -0.13
N GLY A 110 -28.60 -3.63 1.03
CA GLY A 110 -29.53 -2.54 1.30
C GLY A 110 -29.39 -1.34 0.36
N LEU A 111 -28.17 -1.04 -0.11
CA LEU A 111 -27.94 -0.04 -1.17
C LEU A 111 -28.54 -0.51 -2.50
N LEU A 112 -28.29 -1.77 -2.88
CA LEU A 112 -28.80 -2.33 -4.14
C LEU A 112 -30.33 -2.34 -4.15
N ALA A 113 -30.96 -2.65 -3.02
CA ALA A 113 -32.42 -2.66 -2.88
C ALA A 113 -33.05 -1.25 -2.90
N ALA A 114 -32.30 -0.19 -2.57
CA ALA A 114 -32.82 1.17 -2.48
C ALA A 114 -32.79 1.96 -3.81
N CYS A 115 -32.12 1.42 -4.82
CA CYS A 115 -31.85 2.11 -6.09
C CYS A 115 -32.36 1.27 -7.28
N SER A 116 -32.76 1.93 -8.37
CA SER A 116 -33.09 1.22 -9.61
C SER A 116 -31.83 0.72 -10.34
N GLU A 117 -31.98 -0.25 -11.24
CA GLU A 117 -30.86 -0.73 -12.07
C GLU A 117 -30.19 0.39 -12.89
N GLU A 118 -30.98 1.35 -13.37
CA GLU A 118 -30.47 2.51 -14.12
C GLU A 118 -29.64 3.45 -13.22
N GLU A 119 -30.08 3.67 -11.98
CA GLU A 119 -29.34 4.45 -10.97
C GLU A 119 -28.03 3.77 -10.61
N LEU A 120 -28.08 2.46 -10.34
CA LEU A 120 -26.88 1.67 -10.04
C LEU A 120 -25.91 1.65 -11.23
N SER A 121 -26.42 1.55 -12.46
CA SER A 121 -25.59 1.56 -13.68
C SER A 121 -24.83 2.88 -13.88
N ARG A 122 -25.41 4.02 -13.51
CA ARG A 122 -24.72 5.33 -13.56
C ARG A 122 -23.55 5.43 -12.58
N HIS A 123 -23.58 4.64 -11.51
CA HIS A 123 -22.53 4.61 -10.47
C HIS A 123 -21.77 3.28 -10.40
N ALA A 124 -21.78 2.49 -11.48
CA ALA A 124 -21.29 1.12 -11.50
C ALA A 124 -19.87 0.97 -10.95
N LEU A 125 -18.98 1.93 -11.23
CA LEU A 125 -17.61 1.94 -10.72
C LEU A 125 -17.55 1.96 -9.18
N ARG A 126 -18.32 2.84 -8.54
CA ARG A 126 -18.33 2.99 -7.08
C ARG A 126 -18.96 1.77 -6.42
N ILE A 127 -20.08 1.29 -6.97
CA ILE A 127 -20.77 0.07 -6.52
C ILE A 127 -19.84 -1.14 -6.62
N TRP A 128 -19.12 -1.26 -7.73
CA TRP A 128 -18.20 -2.36 -7.91
C TRP A 128 -16.99 -2.26 -6.98
N THR A 129 -16.45 -1.07 -6.72
CA THR A 129 -15.37 -0.88 -5.74
C THR A 129 -15.79 -1.41 -4.35
N ILE A 130 -17.02 -1.11 -3.93
CA ILE A 130 -17.58 -1.59 -2.65
C ILE A 130 -17.71 -3.12 -2.66
N ASN A 131 -18.27 -3.69 -3.73
CA ASN A 131 -18.40 -5.14 -3.88
C ASN A 131 -17.04 -5.85 -3.90
N PHE A 132 -16.06 -5.25 -4.56
CA PHE A 132 -14.70 -5.76 -4.66
C PHE A 132 -14.03 -5.82 -3.29
N GLN A 133 -14.21 -4.80 -2.46
CA GLN A 133 -13.70 -4.77 -1.09
C GLN A 133 -14.30 -5.89 -0.23
N ILE A 134 -15.62 -6.09 -0.31
CA ILE A 134 -16.32 -7.16 0.43
C ILE A 134 -15.82 -8.53 -0.02
N LEU A 135 -15.77 -8.78 -1.32
CA LEU A 135 -15.37 -10.07 -1.86
C LEU A 135 -13.88 -10.36 -1.67
N GLY A 136 -13.02 -9.33 -1.70
CA GLY A 136 -11.61 -9.47 -1.32
C GLY A 136 -11.41 -9.80 0.15
N PHE A 137 -12.23 -9.25 1.05
CA PHE A 137 -12.22 -9.64 2.45
C PHE A 137 -12.64 -11.11 2.64
N LEU A 138 -13.60 -11.58 1.83
CA LEU A 138 -14.09 -12.96 1.85
C LEU A 138 -13.20 -13.96 1.09
N GLY A 139 -12.10 -13.53 0.45
CA GLY A 139 -11.24 -14.42 -0.35
C GLY A 139 -11.84 -14.85 -1.70
N LEU A 140 -12.87 -14.13 -2.18
CA LEU A 140 -13.61 -14.41 -3.42
C LEU A 140 -13.24 -13.48 -4.58
N GLU A 141 -12.21 -12.65 -4.41
CA GLU A 141 -11.78 -11.64 -5.38
C GLU A 141 -11.42 -12.23 -6.75
N THR A 142 -10.85 -13.44 -6.77
CA THR A 142 -10.47 -14.13 -8.02
C THR A 142 -11.70 -14.58 -8.83
N ALA A 143 -12.78 -14.99 -8.17
CA ALA A 143 -14.01 -15.40 -8.84
C ALA A 143 -14.71 -14.18 -9.47
N LEU A 144 -14.79 -13.08 -8.72
CA LEU A 144 -15.33 -11.80 -9.20
C LEU A 144 -14.51 -11.26 -10.37
N TYR A 145 -13.18 -11.31 -10.27
CA TYR A 145 -12.27 -10.91 -11.35
C TYR A 145 -12.58 -11.67 -12.64
N LYS A 146 -12.71 -13.01 -12.59
CA LYS A 146 -13.02 -13.84 -13.75
C LYS A 146 -14.39 -13.49 -14.35
N LEU A 147 -15.42 -13.32 -13.52
CA LEU A 147 -16.75 -12.94 -13.95
C LEU A 147 -16.74 -11.60 -14.69
N LYS A 148 -16.13 -10.57 -14.10
CA LYS A 148 -16.12 -9.22 -14.68
C LYS A 148 -15.26 -9.12 -15.93
N ARG A 149 -14.17 -9.88 -16.01
CA ARG A 149 -13.42 -10.02 -17.26
C ARG A 149 -14.26 -10.63 -18.37
N ALA A 150 -15.09 -11.62 -18.07
CA ALA A 150 -16.00 -12.22 -19.04
C ALA A 150 -17.10 -11.25 -19.50
N GLU A 151 -17.72 -10.51 -18.57
CA GLU A 151 -18.69 -9.47 -18.90
C GLU A 151 -18.09 -8.36 -19.79
N LEU A 152 -16.85 -7.93 -19.47
CA LEU A 152 -16.12 -6.94 -20.24
C LEU A 152 -15.83 -7.43 -21.66
N ALA A 153 -15.38 -8.68 -21.79
CA ALA A 153 -15.12 -9.30 -23.10
C ALA A 153 -16.40 -9.47 -23.93
N ALA A 154 -17.54 -9.65 -23.28
CA ALA A 154 -18.85 -9.75 -23.93
C ALA A 154 -19.50 -8.38 -24.24
N GLY A 155 -18.87 -7.26 -23.85
CA GLY A 155 -19.42 -5.92 -24.07
C GLY A 155 -20.65 -5.60 -23.22
N ILE A 156 -20.87 -6.33 -22.14
CA ILE A 156 -22.08 -6.22 -21.28
C ILE A 156 -21.89 -5.13 -20.20
N VAL A 157 -20.69 -4.56 -20.10
CA VAL A 157 -20.31 -3.64 -19.02
C VAL A 157 -20.49 -2.18 -19.43
N ASN A 158 -21.36 -1.47 -18.72
CA ASN A 158 -21.35 0.00 -18.71
C ASN A 158 -20.12 0.46 -17.90
N HIS A 159 -19.30 1.38 -18.45
CA HIS A 159 -18.03 1.88 -17.87
C HIS A 159 -16.81 0.95 -18.03
N ALA A 160 -16.55 0.49 -19.25
CA ALA A 160 -15.44 -0.40 -19.59
C ALA A 160 -14.05 0.09 -19.14
N GLY A 161 -13.71 1.37 -19.32
CA GLY A 161 -12.40 1.93 -18.94
C GLY A 161 -12.08 1.84 -17.43
N PRO A 162 -12.94 2.38 -16.55
CA PRO A 162 -12.74 2.26 -15.10
C PRO A 162 -12.73 0.82 -14.59
N ILE A 163 -13.57 -0.06 -15.17
CA ILE A 163 -13.59 -1.48 -14.80
C ILE A 163 -12.30 -2.18 -15.23
N ARG A 164 -11.83 -1.94 -16.46
CA ARG A 164 -10.50 -2.39 -16.91
C ARG A 164 -9.39 -1.94 -15.98
N THR A 165 -9.43 -0.71 -15.49
CA THR A 165 -8.36 -0.15 -14.64
C THR A 165 -8.23 -0.90 -13.32
N LEU A 166 -9.34 -1.10 -12.63
CA LEU A 166 -9.32 -1.83 -11.37
C LEU A 166 -9.05 -3.33 -11.59
N LEU A 167 -9.53 -3.93 -12.69
CA LEU A 167 -9.13 -5.28 -13.07
C LEU A 167 -7.62 -5.34 -13.33
N ALA A 168 -7.06 -4.35 -14.03
CA ALA A 168 -5.63 -4.24 -14.28
C ALA A 168 -4.84 -4.06 -12.97
N ASN A 169 -5.27 -3.18 -12.07
CA ASN A 169 -4.66 -3.01 -10.75
C ASN A 169 -4.73 -4.29 -9.92
N HIS A 170 -5.85 -5.01 -9.99
CA HIS A 170 -6.00 -6.29 -9.33
C HIS A 170 -5.08 -7.36 -9.94
N ALA A 171 -5.01 -7.42 -11.26
CA ALA A 171 -4.11 -8.30 -11.99
C ALA A 171 -2.65 -8.00 -11.63
N ILE A 172 -2.26 -6.72 -11.55
CA ILE A 172 -0.93 -6.28 -11.08
C ILE A 172 -0.68 -6.77 -9.65
N ALA A 173 -1.62 -6.54 -8.72
CA ALA A 173 -1.49 -6.97 -7.32
C ALA A 173 -1.35 -8.50 -7.16
N ASN A 174 -1.94 -9.28 -8.07
CA ASN A 174 -1.85 -10.75 -8.08
C ASN A 174 -0.75 -11.28 -9.02
N GLY A 175 0.03 -10.38 -9.64
CA GLY A 175 1.10 -10.75 -10.56
C GLY A 175 0.64 -11.38 -11.88
N TRP A 176 -0.60 -11.14 -12.30
CA TRP A 176 -1.14 -11.54 -13.60
C TRP A 176 -0.79 -10.51 -14.68
N PHE A 177 0.51 -10.29 -14.90
CA PHE A 177 1.02 -9.16 -15.68
C PHE A 177 0.58 -9.17 -17.15
N ASP A 178 0.54 -10.32 -17.81
CA ASP A 178 0.05 -10.44 -19.20
C ASP A 178 -1.43 -10.09 -19.32
N ASP A 179 -2.22 -10.36 -18.28
CA ASP A 179 -3.63 -10.04 -18.25
C ASP A 179 -3.85 -8.55 -17.95
N ALA A 180 -3.07 -8.00 -17.01
CA ALA A 180 -3.00 -6.56 -16.79
C ALA A 180 -2.61 -5.82 -18.09
N GLN A 181 -1.59 -6.29 -18.80
CA GLN A 181 -1.15 -5.67 -20.06
C GLN A 181 -2.27 -5.65 -21.11
N ARG A 182 -2.94 -6.78 -21.33
CA ARG A 182 -4.08 -6.88 -22.26
C ARG A 182 -5.25 -5.97 -21.88
N LEU A 183 -5.56 -5.86 -20.59
CA LEU A 183 -6.63 -4.98 -20.10
C LEU A 183 -6.32 -3.49 -20.31
N ILE A 184 -5.04 -3.12 -20.33
CA ILE A 184 -4.61 -1.72 -20.41
C ILE A 184 -4.45 -1.22 -21.86
N LEU A 185 -4.06 -2.08 -22.81
CA LEU A 185 -3.79 -1.68 -24.21
C LEU A 185 -5.04 -1.38 -25.06
N GLN A 186 -6.26 -1.49 -24.53
CA GLN A 186 -7.49 -1.57 -25.33
C GLN A 186 -8.39 -0.31 -25.34
N ASP A 187 -8.02 0.83 -24.74
CA ASP A 187 -8.99 1.95 -24.55
C ASP A 187 -8.37 3.35 -24.69
N ASP A 188 -8.77 4.15 -25.70
CA ASP A 188 -8.18 5.43 -26.15
C ASP A 188 -8.77 6.71 -25.53
N GLU A 189 -9.88 6.63 -24.79
CA GLU A 189 -10.68 7.83 -24.51
C GLU A 189 -10.42 8.53 -23.17
N THR A 190 -9.62 7.97 -22.24
CA THR A 190 -9.42 8.57 -20.89
C THR A 190 -7.95 8.76 -20.48
N LEU A 191 -7.40 9.92 -20.85
CA LEU A 191 -6.03 10.36 -20.54
C LEU A 191 -5.65 10.23 -19.04
N GLY A 192 -6.50 10.68 -18.12
CA GLY A 192 -6.21 10.65 -16.67
C GLY A 192 -6.13 9.23 -16.09
N LEU A 193 -6.90 8.30 -16.64
CA LEU A 193 -6.95 6.91 -16.20
C LEU A 193 -5.72 6.13 -16.68
N ARG A 194 -5.32 6.36 -17.94
CA ARG A 194 -4.07 5.84 -18.51
C ARG A 194 -2.83 6.36 -17.77
N LEU A 195 -2.84 7.60 -17.30
CA LEU A 195 -1.74 8.16 -16.50
C LEU A 195 -1.62 7.50 -15.12
N HIS A 196 -2.74 7.24 -14.43
CA HIS A 196 -2.71 6.48 -13.18
C HIS A 196 -2.23 5.04 -13.38
N LEU A 197 -2.57 4.43 -14.52
CA LEU A 197 -2.08 3.11 -14.90
C LEU A 197 -0.59 3.12 -15.27
N ALA A 198 -0.11 4.12 -16.01
CA ALA A 198 1.30 4.28 -16.33
C ALA A 198 2.16 4.51 -15.07
N ASP A 199 1.67 5.28 -14.11
CA ASP A 199 2.29 5.49 -12.79
C ASP A 199 2.24 4.22 -11.92
N ALA A 200 1.17 3.43 -11.98
CA ALA A 200 1.11 2.13 -11.31
C ALA A 200 2.10 1.12 -11.92
N ARG A 201 2.17 1.04 -13.25
CA ARG A 201 3.07 0.14 -13.98
C ARG A 201 4.56 0.49 -13.76
N ALA A 202 4.89 1.79 -13.69
CA ALA A 202 6.23 2.25 -13.34
C ALA A 202 6.65 1.82 -11.93
N ARG A 203 5.74 1.97 -10.95
CA ARG A 203 5.97 1.52 -9.56
C ARG A 203 6.22 0.02 -9.44
N THR A 204 5.61 -0.80 -10.29
CA THR A 204 5.77 -2.27 -10.27
C THR A 204 6.83 -2.81 -11.23
N SER A 205 7.63 -1.93 -11.84
CA SER A 205 8.66 -2.27 -12.82
C SER A 205 8.18 -3.12 -14.00
N MET A 206 6.96 -2.86 -14.47
CA MET A 206 6.50 -3.32 -15.78
C MET A 206 6.94 -2.28 -16.82
N VAL A 207 8.23 -1.98 -16.94
CA VAL A 207 8.75 -0.83 -17.70
C VAL A 207 8.73 -1.01 -19.23
N ASP A 208 7.90 -1.93 -19.73
CA ASP A 208 7.51 -1.93 -21.14
C ASP A 208 6.12 -1.29 -21.24
N ILE A 209 6.10 0.04 -21.22
CA ILE A 209 4.88 0.85 -21.38
C ILE A 209 5.15 1.87 -22.47
N ASP A 210 5.06 1.40 -23.70
CA ASP A 210 5.21 2.20 -24.90
C ASP A 210 3.92 3.00 -25.16
N ASP A 211 3.73 4.13 -24.47
CA ASP A 211 2.78 5.16 -24.90
C ASP A 211 3.39 6.56 -24.69
N GLU A 212 4.54 6.79 -25.35
CA GLU A 212 5.23 8.09 -25.38
C GLU A 212 4.27 9.23 -25.75
N GLY A 213 3.35 8.99 -26.69
CA GLY A 213 2.34 9.97 -27.12
C GLY A 213 1.39 10.41 -26.00
N LEU A 214 1.01 9.50 -25.09
CA LEU A 214 0.20 9.83 -23.93
C LEU A 214 0.95 10.65 -22.88
N ILE A 215 2.19 10.25 -22.58
CA ILE A 215 3.07 10.96 -21.63
C ILE A 215 3.25 12.40 -22.12
N ASP A 216 3.54 12.56 -23.40
CA ASP A 216 3.68 13.85 -24.07
C ASP A 216 2.42 14.71 -24.01
N LYS A 217 1.25 14.11 -24.26
CA LYS A 217 -0.04 14.78 -24.15
C LYS A 217 -0.32 15.23 -22.71
N ALA A 218 0.09 14.44 -21.73
CA ALA A 218 -0.06 14.75 -20.31
C ALA A 218 0.87 15.88 -19.85
N LYS A 219 2.13 15.88 -20.30
CA LYS A 219 3.08 16.99 -20.09
C LYS A 219 2.57 18.32 -20.63
N ARG A 220 1.92 18.29 -21.81
CA ARG A 220 1.31 19.47 -22.44
C ARG A 220 -0.09 19.81 -21.92
N SER A 221 -0.61 19.06 -20.96
CA SER A 221 -1.94 19.30 -20.39
C SER A 221 -1.97 20.57 -19.54
N GLY A 222 -3.09 21.30 -19.56
CA GLY A 222 -3.36 22.40 -18.63
C GLY A 222 -3.51 21.95 -17.16
N HIS A 223 -3.78 20.66 -16.90
CA HIS A 223 -3.98 20.12 -15.55
C HIS A 223 -2.65 19.75 -14.87
N ALA A 224 -2.33 20.40 -13.74
CA ALA A 224 -1.09 20.19 -13.00
C ALA A 224 -0.92 18.74 -12.49
N SER A 225 -2.02 18.07 -12.10
CA SER A 225 -2.00 16.67 -11.68
C SER A 225 -1.57 15.71 -12.79
N PHE A 226 -1.91 16.00 -14.05
CA PHE A 226 -1.52 15.17 -15.19
C PHE A 226 -0.05 15.36 -15.54
N ARG A 227 0.44 16.61 -15.50
CA ARG A 227 1.87 16.89 -15.67
C ARG A 227 2.71 16.19 -14.60
N LYS A 228 2.30 16.29 -13.33
CA LYS A 228 2.97 15.60 -12.21
C LYS A 228 3.01 14.08 -12.40
N ALA A 229 1.91 13.47 -12.83
CA ALA A 229 1.87 12.02 -13.09
C ALA A 229 2.81 11.61 -14.24
N ALA A 230 2.89 12.42 -15.30
CA ALA A 230 3.80 12.19 -16.41
C ALA A 230 5.28 12.28 -15.98
N TRP A 231 5.66 13.31 -15.22
CA TRP A 231 7.03 13.45 -14.75
C TRP A 231 7.43 12.40 -13.70
N ASN A 232 6.51 11.98 -12.83
CA ASN A 232 6.74 10.84 -11.94
C ASN A 232 7.01 9.55 -12.72
N HIS A 233 6.26 9.32 -13.80
CA HIS A 233 6.51 8.17 -14.66
C HIS A 233 7.93 8.21 -15.26
N GLU A 234 8.36 9.37 -15.77
CA GLU A 234 9.72 9.52 -16.30
C GLU A 234 10.79 9.36 -15.25
N LEU A 235 10.58 9.91 -14.05
CA LEU A 235 11.48 9.72 -12.92
C LEU A 235 11.69 8.22 -12.66
N TYR A 236 10.62 7.45 -12.49
CA TYR A 236 10.72 6.01 -12.24
C TYR A 236 11.30 5.24 -13.42
N ALA A 237 10.98 5.63 -14.66
CA ALA A 237 11.56 5.02 -15.84
C ALA A 237 13.07 5.29 -15.93
N ALA A 238 13.51 6.50 -15.60
CA ALA A 238 14.92 6.87 -15.54
C ALA A 238 15.63 6.16 -14.38
N MET A 239 15.01 6.04 -13.20
CA MET A 239 15.54 5.25 -12.08
C MET A 239 15.65 3.77 -12.43
N TYR A 240 14.69 3.23 -13.19
CA TYR A 240 14.74 1.86 -13.69
C TYR A 240 15.86 1.62 -14.71
N ARG A 241 16.02 2.56 -15.66
CA ARG A 241 17.08 2.54 -16.67
C ARG A 241 18.43 3.00 -16.14
N LEU A 242 18.45 3.52 -14.91
CA LEU A 242 19.65 4.04 -14.24
C LEU A 242 20.26 5.22 -14.98
N ASP A 243 19.38 6.04 -15.53
CA ASP A 243 19.67 7.22 -16.34
C ASP A 243 19.74 8.44 -15.42
N GLY A 244 20.95 8.72 -14.89
CA GLY A 244 21.22 9.88 -14.04
C GLY A 244 20.71 11.20 -14.62
N PRO A 245 21.08 11.56 -15.87
CA PRO A 245 20.55 12.75 -16.53
C PRO A 245 19.01 12.76 -16.64
N GLY A 246 18.39 11.62 -16.94
CA GLY A 246 16.93 11.49 -16.96
C GLY A 246 16.28 11.71 -15.59
N ILE A 247 16.90 11.22 -14.50
CA ILE A 247 16.46 11.45 -13.12
C ILE A 247 16.52 12.94 -12.79
N GLU A 248 17.65 13.59 -13.08
CA GLU A 248 17.86 15.01 -12.81
C GLU A 248 16.86 15.89 -13.58
N HIS A 249 16.62 15.57 -14.86
CA HIS A 249 15.65 16.26 -15.68
C HIS A 249 14.23 16.13 -15.10
N ALA A 250 13.79 14.91 -14.78
CA ALA A 250 12.46 14.68 -14.23
C ALA A 250 12.27 15.38 -12.86
N LEU A 251 13.28 15.36 -11.99
CA LEU A 251 13.24 16.08 -10.70
C LEU A 251 13.10 17.59 -10.90
N THR A 252 13.86 18.17 -11.84
CA THR A 252 13.80 19.59 -12.16
C THR A 252 12.40 20.01 -12.63
N GLU A 253 11.78 19.20 -13.49
CA GLU A 253 10.43 19.46 -14.01
C GLU A 253 9.34 19.29 -12.95
N ILE A 254 9.51 18.35 -12.02
CA ILE A 254 8.62 18.19 -10.85
C ILE A 254 8.71 19.45 -9.96
N ASP A 255 9.90 19.91 -9.62
CA ASP A 255 10.10 21.12 -8.79
C ASP A 255 9.54 22.39 -9.47
N ALA A 256 9.73 22.52 -10.80
CA ALA A 256 9.17 23.61 -11.59
C ALA A 256 7.64 23.56 -11.64
N SER A 257 7.07 22.37 -11.78
CA SER A 257 5.61 22.14 -11.77
C SER A 257 4.98 22.48 -10.42
N LEU A 258 5.69 22.26 -9.31
CA LEU A 258 5.23 22.65 -7.96
C LEU A 258 5.31 24.17 -7.72
N SER A 259 6.25 24.84 -8.39
CA SER A 259 6.50 26.28 -8.20
C SER A 259 5.55 27.19 -8.99
N SER A 260 5.00 26.68 -10.12
CA SER A 260 4.18 27.44 -11.08
C SER A 260 2.66 27.42 -10.81
N GLY A 261 2.19 26.70 -9.78
CA GLY A 261 0.77 26.60 -9.42
C GLY A 261 0.20 27.87 -8.78
N ASP A 262 -0.99 28.28 -9.23
CA ASP A 262 -1.78 29.37 -8.66
C ASP A 262 -2.14 29.08 -7.19
N THR A 263 -2.34 30.12 -6.38
CA THR A 263 -2.38 30.03 -4.90
C THR A 263 -3.45 29.09 -4.32
N LYS A 264 -4.49 28.73 -5.09
CA LYS A 264 -5.49 27.72 -4.70
C LYS A 264 -5.01 26.26 -4.85
N ASP A 265 -4.07 25.99 -5.75
CA ASP A 265 -3.45 24.66 -5.93
C ASP A 265 -2.25 24.44 -4.99
N ARG A 266 -1.76 25.49 -4.33
CA ARG A 266 -0.68 25.39 -3.31
C ARG A 266 -1.10 24.72 -2.00
N GLN A 267 -2.41 24.50 -1.79
CA GLN A 267 -2.97 24.11 -0.49
C GLN A 267 -3.16 22.61 -0.23
N SER A 268 -2.53 21.72 -0.99
CA SER A 268 -2.15 20.43 -0.41
C SER A 268 -0.68 20.49 -0.06
N ALA A 269 -0.34 20.54 1.23
CA ALA A 269 1.02 20.22 1.68
C ALA A 269 1.52 19.01 0.88
N ALA A 270 2.67 19.13 0.20
CA ALA A 270 3.25 18.01 -0.53
C ALA A 270 3.14 16.77 0.34
N SER A 271 2.44 15.75 -0.18
CA SER A 271 2.09 14.57 0.62
C SER A 271 3.38 13.97 1.19
N THR A 272 3.30 13.33 2.35
CA THR A 272 4.45 12.64 2.96
C THR A 272 5.14 11.72 1.93
N THR A 273 4.35 11.07 1.07
CA THR A 273 4.80 10.26 -0.05
C THR A 273 5.61 11.04 -1.10
N ASP A 274 5.22 12.27 -1.43
CA ASP A 274 5.96 13.10 -2.40
C ASP A 274 7.31 13.55 -1.85
N ARG A 275 7.37 13.90 -0.55
CA ARG A 275 8.63 14.25 0.10
C ARG A 275 9.59 13.06 0.15
N PHE A 276 9.10 11.88 0.53
CA PHE A 276 9.88 10.65 0.50
C PHE A 276 10.45 10.37 -0.89
N ARG A 277 9.62 10.45 -1.94
CA ARG A 277 10.05 10.23 -3.34
C ARG A 277 11.19 11.18 -3.73
N ASN A 278 11.08 12.46 -3.39
CA ASN A 278 12.10 13.44 -3.73
C ASN A 278 13.41 13.18 -2.99
N VAL A 279 13.36 12.84 -1.69
CA VAL A 279 14.56 12.46 -0.94
C VAL A 279 15.17 11.19 -1.54
N TYR A 280 14.34 10.18 -1.81
CA TYR A 280 14.76 8.91 -2.36
C TYR A 280 15.44 9.07 -3.73
N ALA A 281 14.82 9.80 -4.65
CA ALA A 281 15.36 10.04 -5.99
C ALA A 281 16.66 10.86 -5.97
N ARG A 282 16.81 11.83 -5.06
CA ARG A 282 18.06 12.60 -4.90
C ARG A 282 19.18 11.75 -4.32
N SER A 283 18.90 10.93 -3.30
CA SER A 283 19.87 9.96 -2.78
C SER A 283 20.26 8.94 -3.83
N PHE A 284 19.31 8.54 -4.68
CA PHE A 284 19.56 7.63 -5.80
C PHE A 284 20.45 8.27 -6.87
N LEU A 285 20.19 9.53 -7.25
CA LEU A 285 21.05 10.29 -8.16
C LEU A 285 22.49 10.39 -7.61
N SER A 286 22.64 10.72 -6.33
CA SER A 286 23.95 10.75 -5.64
C SER A 286 24.65 9.39 -5.72
N ALA A 287 23.93 8.29 -5.48
CA ALA A 287 24.48 6.95 -5.60
C ALA A 287 24.89 6.62 -7.04
N THR A 288 24.14 7.07 -8.06
CA THR A 288 24.52 6.88 -9.46
C THR A 288 25.79 7.64 -9.85
N GLU A 289 26.09 8.79 -9.23
CA GLU A 289 27.34 9.53 -9.47
C GLU A 289 28.58 8.77 -8.96
N LEU A 290 28.42 7.91 -7.95
CA LEU A 290 29.49 7.03 -7.46
C LEU A 290 29.80 5.89 -8.43
N ILE A 291 28.84 5.56 -9.30
CA ILE A 291 28.88 4.39 -10.18
C ILE A 291 29.18 4.86 -11.61
N ARG A 292 30.18 4.27 -12.25
CA ARG A 292 30.43 4.53 -13.69
C ARG A 292 29.43 3.73 -14.53
N ASP A 293 29.23 4.12 -15.80
CA ASP A 293 28.41 3.30 -16.72
C ASP A 293 28.92 1.85 -16.70
N THR A 294 28.06 0.94 -16.23
CA THR A 294 28.37 -0.46 -15.97
C THR A 294 27.76 -1.40 -17.01
N SER A 295 27.25 -0.88 -18.12
CA SER A 295 26.53 -1.66 -19.14
C SER A 295 27.35 -2.82 -19.74
N ALA A 296 28.68 -2.83 -19.58
CA ALA A 296 29.60 -3.84 -20.10
C ALA A 296 30.30 -4.73 -19.04
N GLU A 297 30.02 -4.54 -17.74
CA GLU A 297 30.77 -5.24 -16.66
C GLU A 297 30.22 -6.64 -16.36
N THR A 298 31.14 -7.59 -16.13
CA THR A 298 30.80 -8.92 -15.60
C THR A 298 30.22 -8.83 -14.18
N LEU A 299 29.50 -9.87 -13.74
CA LEU A 299 28.92 -9.92 -12.39
C LEU A 299 30.00 -9.80 -11.29
N GLU A 300 31.18 -10.36 -11.54
CA GLU A 300 32.33 -10.30 -10.63
C GLU A 300 32.90 -8.88 -10.53
N GLU A 301 33.12 -8.21 -11.67
CA GLU A 301 33.59 -6.82 -11.71
C GLU A 301 32.62 -5.88 -11.02
N ARG A 302 31.32 -6.03 -11.31
CA ARG A 302 30.26 -5.25 -10.67
C ARG A 302 30.22 -5.46 -9.16
N SER A 303 30.41 -6.70 -8.71
CA SER A 303 30.43 -7.03 -7.28
C SER A 303 31.66 -6.43 -6.58
N LYS A 304 32.83 -6.40 -7.24
CA LYS A 304 34.02 -5.69 -6.74
C LYS A 304 33.79 -4.19 -6.67
N SER A 305 33.20 -3.60 -7.71
CA SER A 305 32.90 -2.16 -7.75
C SER A 305 31.95 -1.76 -6.63
N TYR A 306 30.85 -2.48 -6.47
CA TYR A 306 29.88 -2.25 -5.39
C TYR A 306 30.55 -2.25 -4.00
N LEU A 307 31.38 -3.26 -3.70
CA LEU A 307 32.07 -3.34 -2.40
C LEU A 307 33.12 -2.23 -2.20
N ALA A 308 33.67 -1.67 -3.28
CA ALA A 308 34.56 -0.51 -3.23
C ALA A 308 33.75 0.78 -3.01
N ASP A 309 32.66 0.98 -3.75
CA ASP A 309 31.83 2.18 -3.73
C ASP A 309 31.02 2.30 -2.43
N ASP A 310 30.61 1.19 -1.82
CA ASP A 310 29.92 1.16 -0.51
C ASP A 310 30.73 1.84 0.60
N LYS A 311 32.07 1.82 0.50
CA LYS A 311 32.98 2.49 1.42
C LYS A 311 33.08 4.00 1.17
N ASN A 312 32.71 4.44 -0.03
CA ASN A 312 32.77 5.84 -0.47
C ASN A 312 31.43 6.58 -0.27
N CYS A 313 30.34 5.86 0.03
CA CYS A 313 29.06 6.48 0.38
C CYS A 313 29.22 7.43 1.58
N ARG A 314 28.70 8.64 1.42
CA ARG A 314 28.74 9.72 2.42
C ARG A 314 27.61 9.61 3.43
N THR A 315 26.46 9.08 3.01
CA THR A 315 25.29 8.90 3.87
C THR A 315 24.76 7.46 3.81
N HIS A 316 23.95 7.10 4.81
CA HIS A 316 23.29 5.80 4.84
C HIS A 316 22.31 5.63 3.67
N GLU A 317 21.59 6.68 3.29
CA GLU A 317 20.66 6.67 2.15
C GLU A 317 21.37 6.43 0.82
N GLU A 318 22.52 7.09 0.61
CA GLU A 318 23.35 6.86 -0.58
C GLU A 318 23.79 5.39 -0.66
N ARG A 319 24.14 4.79 0.47
CA ARG A 319 24.48 3.36 0.57
C ARG A 319 23.29 2.45 0.29
N VAL A 320 22.11 2.78 0.83
CA VAL A 320 20.87 2.04 0.51
C VAL A 320 20.61 2.09 -0.99
N CYS A 321 20.65 3.27 -1.61
CA CYS A 321 20.42 3.45 -3.03
C CYS A 321 21.46 2.70 -3.89
N LEU A 322 22.75 2.76 -3.54
CA LEU A 322 23.82 2.00 -4.20
C LEU A 322 23.54 0.49 -4.13
N SER A 323 23.11 -0.01 -2.97
CA SER A 323 22.77 -1.43 -2.78
C SER A 323 21.59 -1.84 -3.67
N GLN A 324 20.56 -1.02 -3.73
CA GLN A 324 19.38 -1.28 -4.57
C GLN A 324 19.71 -1.19 -6.06
N PHE A 325 20.59 -0.27 -6.46
CA PHE A 325 21.15 -0.21 -7.81
C PHE A 325 21.84 -1.53 -8.17
N TYR A 326 22.75 -1.99 -7.31
CA TYR A 326 23.45 -3.26 -7.50
C TYR A 326 22.46 -4.42 -7.64
N LEU A 327 21.50 -4.52 -6.71
CA LEU A 327 20.46 -5.56 -6.72
C LEU A 327 19.60 -5.54 -7.98
N SER A 328 19.34 -4.37 -8.55
CA SER A 328 18.53 -4.25 -9.77
C SER A 328 19.17 -4.93 -10.99
N HIS A 329 20.50 -5.01 -11.04
CA HIS A 329 21.22 -5.70 -12.11
C HIS A 329 21.38 -7.19 -11.87
N VAL A 330 21.58 -7.60 -10.63
CA VAL A 330 21.94 -8.99 -10.30
C VAL A 330 20.71 -9.85 -10.03
N VAL A 331 19.64 -9.25 -9.51
CA VAL A 331 18.37 -9.93 -9.25
C VAL A 331 17.43 -9.85 -10.47
N GLY A 332 17.72 -9.04 -11.50
CA GLY A 332 16.78 -8.67 -12.56
C GLY A 332 16.79 -9.49 -13.86
N GLY A 333 17.78 -10.37 -14.11
CA GLY A 333 17.99 -10.96 -15.45
C GLY A 333 17.04 -12.08 -15.88
N ALA A 334 16.40 -12.80 -14.94
CA ALA A 334 15.50 -13.91 -15.27
C ALA A 334 14.02 -13.46 -15.27
N PRO A 335 13.23 -13.80 -16.31
CA PRO A 335 11.80 -13.55 -16.35
C PRO A 335 11.12 -13.99 -15.05
N ILE A 336 10.21 -13.17 -14.51
CA ILE A 336 9.48 -13.47 -13.27
C ILE A 336 8.72 -14.82 -13.38
N GLY A 337 8.30 -15.19 -14.59
CA GLY A 337 7.64 -16.47 -14.89
C GLY A 337 8.52 -17.71 -14.80
N ASP A 338 9.85 -17.56 -14.91
CA ASP A 338 10.79 -18.69 -14.90
C ASP A 338 11.37 -19.00 -13.52
N ARG A 339 11.03 -18.20 -12.50
CA ARG A 339 11.42 -18.45 -11.10
C ARG A 339 10.52 -19.52 -10.50
N THR A 340 10.65 -20.73 -11.00
CA THR A 340 10.06 -21.92 -10.40
C THR A 340 10.57 -22.10 -8.98
N LEU A 341 9.70 -22.64 -8.11
CA LEU A 341 10.14 -23.07 -6.77
C LEU A 341 11.35 -23.98 -6.94
N PRO A 342 12.50 -23.69 -6.32
CA PRO A 342 13.66 -24.56 -6.38
C PRO A 342 13.26 -26.01 -6.05
N ASN A 343 13.64 -26.94 -6.91
CA ASN A 343 13.40 -28.37 -6.69
C ASN A 343 14.24 -28.93 -5.54
N ALA A 344 15.30 -28.22 -5.13
CA ALA A 344 16.20 -28.63 -4.06
C ALA A 344 15.61 -28.32 -2.68
N ALA A 345 15.53 -29.35 -1.82
CA ALA A 345 15.50 -29.14 -0.39
C ALA A 345 16.78 -28.37 -0.01
N ALA A 346 16.66 -27.17 0.56
CA ALA A 346 17.83 -26.48 1.09
C ALA A 346 18.38 -27.33 2.26
N ALA A 347 19.69 -27.54 2.26
CA ALA A 347 20.42 -28.36 3.23
C ALA A 347 20.44 -27.78 4.67
N GLU A 348 19.76 -26.65 4.90
CA GLU A 348 19.63 -25.99 6.20
C GLU A 348 18.14 -25.86 6.53
N GLU A 349 17.68 -26.64 7.52
CA GLU A 349 16.27 -26.74 7.87
C GLU A 349 15.84 -25.46 8.62
N VAL A 350 15.10 -24.57 7.94
CA VAL A 350 14.49 -23.41 8.61
C VAL A 350 13.46 -23.95 9.62
N PRO A 351 13.56 -23.57 10.92
CA PRO A 351 12.60 -24.01 11.92
C PRO A 351 11.16 -23.68 11.52
N ARG A 352 10.23 -24.62 11.74
CA ARG A 352 8.78 -24.38 11.58
C ARG A 352 8.22 -23.55 12.75
N ALA A 353 8.79 -22.37 12.97
CA ALA A 353 8.40 -21.44 14.01
C ALA A 353 8.03 -20.11 13.36
N ILE A 354 6.81 -19.65 13.58
CA ILE A 354 6.29 -18.38 13.13
C ILE A 354 6.32 -17.41 14.30
N VAL A 355 7.00 -16.29 14.12
CA VAL A 355 7.08 -15.21 15.09
C VAL A 355 6.51 -13.93 14.48
N GLN A 356 5.67 -13.25 15.25
CA GLN A 356 5.13 -11.93 14.92
C GLN A 356 5.39 -10.96 16.07
N PHE A 357 5.34 -9.66 15.78
CA PHE A 357 5.50 -8.61 16.77
C PHE A 357 4.36 -7.60 16.66
N TRP A 358 3.81 -7.20 17.80
CA TRP A 358 2.89 -6.08 17.94
C TRP A 358 3.20 -5.33 19.24
N ASP A 359 3.52 -4.04 19.17
CA ASP A 359 4.10 -3.25 20.28
C ASP A 359 3.29 -3.33 21.59
N SER A 360 1.95 -3.34 21.50
CA SER A 360 1.07 -3.39 22.66
C SER A 360 0.66 -4.81 23.06
N ARG A 361 0.43 -5.02 24.37
CA ARG A 361 -0.25 -6.22 24.90
C ARG A 361 -1.67 -6.37 24.34
N THR A 362 -2.34 -5.26 24.00
CA THR A 362 -3.69 -5.29 23.43
C THR A 362 -3.60 -5.12 21.92
N VAL A 363 -3.80 -6.21 21.20
CA VAL A 363 -3.79 -6.23 19.73
C VAL A 363 -5.16 -5.78 19.23
N PRO A 364 -5.25 -4.81 18.30
CA PRO A 364 -6.50 -4.45 17.65
C PRO A 364 -7.17 -5.67 17.01
N GLU A 365 -8.50 -5.75 17.05
CA GLU A 365 -9.24 -6.93 16.60
C GLU A 365 -8.96 -7.29 15.13
N ASP A 366 -8.78 -6.29 14.28
CA ASP A 366 -8.51 -6.43 12.86
C ASP A 366 -7.10 -6.97 12.58
N VAL A 367 -6.11 -6.58 13.38
CA VAL A 367 -4.76 -7.16 13.40
C VAL A 367 -4.76 -8.56 14.02
N GLU A 368 -5.55 -8.78 15.06
CA GLU A 368 -5.68 -10.08 15.72
C GLU A 368 -6.25 -11.13 14.74
N ARG A 369 -7.16 -10.72 13.84
CA ARG A 369 -7.62 -11.59 12.74
C ARG A 369 -6.47 -12.03 11.84
N CYS A 370 -5.59 -11.11 11.44
CA CYS A 370 -4.38 -11.46 10.68
C CYS A 370 -3.52 -12.47 11.46
N CYS A 371 -3.24 -12.19 12.74
CA CYS A 371 -2.49 -13.09 13.62
C CYS A 371 -3.10 -14.50 13.68
N ARG A 372 -4.43 -14.60 13.82
CA ARG A 372 -5.15 -15.89 13.87
C ARG A 372 -4.96 -16.73 12.60
N THR A 373 -4.85 -16.11 11.43
CA THR A 373 -4.61 -16.86 10.18
C THR A 373 -3.25 -17.55 10.17
N TRP A 374 -2.22 -16.91 10.73
CA TRP A 374 -0.89 -17.50 10.89
C TRP A 374 -0.85 -18.52 12.02
N GLN A 375 -1.50 -18.24 13.15
CA GLN A 375 -1.63 -19.15 14.28
C GLN A 375 -2.31 -20.47 13.87
N ALA A 376 -3.27 -20.43 12.94
CA ALA A 376 -3.95 -21.62 12.43
C ALA A 376 -2.99 -22.63 11.76
N LEU A 377 -1.81 -22.18 11.30
CA LEU A 377 -0.77 -23.08 10.77
C LEU A 377 -0.16 -24.01 11.83
N ALA A 378 -0.47 -23.82 13.12
CA ALA A 378 -0.15 -24.80 14.16
C ALA A 378 -0.74 -26.19 13.87
N GLN A 379 -1.90 -26.24 13.20
CA GLN A 379 -2.50 -27.50 12.73
C GLN A 379 -1.66 -28.20 11.65
N ARG A 380 -0.71 -27.47 11.04
CA ARG A 380 0.25 -27.96 10.04
C ARG A 380 1.66 -28.17 10.64
N GLY A 381 1.77 -28.18 11.98
CA GLY A 381 3.02 -28.45 12.69
C GLY A 381 3.92 -27.23 12.91
N PHE A 382 3.40 -26.01 12.74
CA PHE A 382 4.15 -24.78 13.05
C PHE A 382 3.99 -24.38 14.52
N GLN A 383 5.07 -23.92 15.14
CA GLN A 383 5.00 -23.19 16.40
C GLN A 383 4.64 -21.72 16.10
N TYR A 384 3.82 -21.10 16.94
CA TYR A 384 3.42 -19.70 16.77
C TYR A 384 3.76 -18.90 18.04
N SER A 385 4.30 -17.70 17.87
CA SER A 385 4.56 -16.77 18.98
C SER A 385 4.31 -15.33 18.55
N LEU A 386 3.60 -14.58 19.39
CA LEU A 386 3.37 -13.14 19.23
C LEU A 386 4.06 -12.40 20.37
N PHE A 387 5.03 -11.56 20.02
CA PHE A 387 5.75 -10.72 20.97
C PHE A 387 5.13 -9.33 21.02
N ASN A 388 5.26 -8.70 22.19
CA ASN A 388 5.04 -7.28 22.39
C ASN A 388 6.33 -6.60 22.83
N GLU A 389 6.29 -5.29 23.02
CA GLU A 389 7.47 -4.52 23.39
C GLU A 389 8.16 -5.05 24.66
N GLU A 390 7.40 -5.31 25.72
CA GLU A 390 7.94 -5.71 27.02
C GLU A 390 8.62 -7.08 26.95
N ASN A 391 7.95 -8.09 26.38
CA ASN A 391 8.53 -9.42 26.31
C ASN A 391 9.63 -9.54 25.24
N ALA A 392 9.63 -8.69 24.20
CA ALA A 392 10.70 -8.56 23.23
C ALA A 392 11.94 -7.94 23.88
N GLU A 393 11.76 -6.86 24.66
CA GLU A 393 12.84 -6.21 25.40
C GLU A 393 13.48 -7.17 26.40
N ASP A 394 12.67 -7.86 27.21
CA ASP A 394 13.15 -8.85 28.18
C ASP A 394 13.89 -10.01 27.50
N TRP A 395 13.41 -10.45 26.32
CA TRP A 395 14.06 -11.49 25.55
C TRP A 395 15.42 -11.01 25.01
N LEU A 396 15.49 -9.81 24.45
CA LEU A 396 16.72 -9.20 23.95
C LEU A 396 17.74 -9.00 25.07
N ALA A 397 17.30 -8.47 26.21
CA ALA A 397 18.16 -8.22 27.37
C ALA A 397 18.77 -9.52 27.94
N ARG A 398 17.98 -10.61 27.99
CA ARG A 398 18.47 -11.91 28.44
C ARG A 398 19.42 -12.58 27.45
N THR A 399 19.22 -12.34 26.15
CA THR A 399 19.96 -13.05 25.09
C THR A 399 21.25 -12.34 24.70
N TYR A 400 21.22 -11.00 24.62
CA TYR A 400 22.34 -10.17 24.15
C TYR A 400 22.87 -9.19 25.20
N GLY A 401 22.27 -9.16 26.40
CA GLY A 401 22.65 -8.26 27.49
C GLY A 401 21.78 -7.01 27.56
N SER A 402 21.81 -6.36 28.74
CA SER A 402 20.93 -5.22 29.07
C SER A 402 21.09 -4.01 28.15
N GLU A 403 22.26 -3.84 27.53
CA GLU A 403 22.52 -2.73 26.60
C GLU A 403 21.69 -2.86 25.31
N VAL A 404 21.58 -4.07 24.74
CA VAL A 404 20.75 -4.31 23.54
C VAL A 404 19.27 -4.11 23.86
N GLY A 405 18.81 -4.59 25.03
CA GLY A 405 17.46 -4.32 25.51
C GLY A 405 17.18 -2.82 25.67
N ALA A 406 18.12 -2.07 26.26
CA ALA A 406 18.00 -0.62 26.41
C ALA A 406 17.97 0.10 25.05
N ARG A 407 18.79 -0.32 24.09
CA ARG A 407 18.79 0.24 22.72
C ARG A 407 17.47 -0.03 21.99
N PHE A 408 16.91 -1.23 22.13
CA PHE A 408 15.58 -1.55 21.60
C PHE A 408 14.49 -0.67 22.23
N ARG A 409 14.52 -0.46 23.55
CA ARG A 409 13.57 0.41 24.25
C ARG A 409 13.58 1.85 23.74
N ARG A 410 14.76 2.36 23.34
CA ARG A 410 14.96 3.72 22.81
C ARG A 410 14.37 3.94 21.42
N ALA A 411 14.11 2.89 20.65
CA ALA A 411 13.38 3.04 19.40
C ALA A 411 11.99 3.63 19.70
N GLU A 412 11.68 4.83 19.21
CA GLU A 412 10.41 5.49 19.59
C GLU A 412 9.20 4.90 18.86
N HIS A 413 9.41 4.34 17.66
CA HIS A 413 8.32 3.91 16.79
C HIS A 413 8.11 2.38 16.81
N PRO A 414 6.86 1.88 16.91
CA PRO A 414 6.53 0.45 16.87
C PRO A 414 7.13 -0.32 15.68
N ALA A 415 7.08 0.27 14.48
CA ALA A 415 7.68 -0.34 13.28
C ALA A 415 9.20 -0.52 13.39
N MET A 416 9.91 0.45 13.98
CA MET A 416 11.34 0.35 14.23
C MET A 416 11.66 -0.75 15.25
N LYS A 417 10.83 -0.90 16.29
CA LYS A 417 10.93 -2.02 17.23
C LYS A 417 10.72 -3.36 16.51
N ALA A 418 9.70 -3.48 15.68
CA ALA A 418 9.47 -4.69 14.90
C ALA A 418 10.68 -5.03 14.00
N ASP A 419 11.25 -4.03 13.33
CA ASP A 419 12.45 -4.15 12.50
C ASP A 419 13.67 -4.66 13.25
N LEU A 420 13.95 -4.10 14.43
CA LEU A 420 15.05 -4.55 15.27
C LEU A 420 14.77 -5.95 15.83
N PHE A 421 13.60 -6.16 16.42
CA PHE A 421 13.27 -7.43 17.07
C PHE A 421 13.36 -8.61 16.10
N ARG A 422 12.82 -8.48 14.88
CA ARG A 422 12.77 -9.61 13.93
C ARG A 422 14.16 -10.12 13.55
N ILE A 423 15.13 -9.22 13.35
CA ILE A 423 16.47 -9.63 12.92
C ILE A 423 17.23 -10.31 14.06
N PHE A 424 17.16 -9.77 15.29
CA PHE A 424 17.81 -10.34 16.47
C PHE A 424 17.17 -11.66 16.88
N TYR A 425 15.83 -11.76 16.83
CA TYR A 425 15.10 -12.98 17.18
C TYR A 425 15.38 -14.11 16.19
N LEU A 426 15.25 -13.85 14.89
CA LEU A 426 15.51 -14.85 13.87
C LEU A 426 16.99 -15.26 13.85
N TYR A 427 17.93 -14.38 14.19
CA TYR A 427 19.35 -14.77 14.22
C TYR A 427 19.61 -15.87 15.26
N GLU A 428 18.95 -15.82 16.42
CA GLU A 428 19.14 -16.82 17.48
C GLU A 428 18.29 -18.07 17.31
N ASN A 429 17.08 -17.92 16.78
CA ASN A 429 16.10 -19.00 16.76
C ASN A 429 15.89 -19.59 15.36
N GLY A 430 16.24 -18.86 14.30
CA GLY A 430 15.75 -19.11 12.95
C GLY A 430 14.23 -18.98 12.87
N GLY A 431 13.68 -19.45 11.75
CA GLY A 431 12.26 -19.58 11.53
C GLY A 431 11.70 -18.52 10.61
N ILE A 432 10.43 -18.20 10.80
CA ILE A 432 9.61 -17.38 9.93
C ILE A 432 9.16 -16.15 10.71
N TYR A 433 9.53 -14.96 10.25
CA TYR A 433 8.92 -13.72 10.71
C TYR A 433 7.94 -13.21 9.66
N VAL A 434 6.76 -12.79 10.12
CA VAL A 434 5.76 -12.09 9.31
C VAL A 434 5.18 -10.93 10.12
N ASP A 435 5.04 -9.75 9.53
CA ASP A 435 4.37 -8.63 10.21
C ASP A 435 2.95 -9.04 10.69
N ALA A 436 2.55 -8.57 11.87
CA ALA A 436 1.29 -8.95 12.52
C ALA A 436 0.04 -8.56 11.71
N ASP A 437 0.19 -7.61 10.79
CA ASP A 437 -0.87 -7.03 9.97
C ASP A 437 -1.00 -7.69 8.59
N GLU A 438 -0.26 -8.76 8.32
CA GLU A 438 -0.35 -9.57 7.11
C GLU A 438 -1.32 -10.74 7.28
N PHE A 439 -2.20 -10.96 6.32
CA PHE A 439 -3.19 -12.04 6.33
C PHE A 439 -2.71 -13.24 5.52
N CYS A 440 -2.68 -14.43 6.13
CA CYS A 440 -2.38 -15.69 5.47
C CYS A 440 -3.63 -16.29 4.81
N LYS A 441 -3.70 -16.26 3.47
CA LYS A 441 -4.77 -16.92 2.69
C LYS A 441 -4.64 -18.43 2.72
N SER A 442 -3.41 -18.94 2.62
CA SER A 442 -3.08 -20.37 2.62
C SER A 442 -1.61 -20.59 2.95
N LEU A 443 -1.26 -21.79 3.42
CA LEU A 443 0.13 -22.17 3.71
C LEU A 443 1.02 -21.96 2.45
N PRO A 444 2.00 -21.03 2.49
CA PRO A 444 2.89 -20.83 1.37
C PRO A 444 3.76 -22.08 1.12
N PRO A 445 3.90 -22.57 -0.11
CA PRO A 445 4.58 -23.83 -0.42
C PRO A 445 6.07 -23.82 -0.07
N PHE A 446 6.72 -22.64 -0.11
CA PHE A 446 8.12 -22.48 0.29
C PHE A 446 8.30 -22.56 1.82
N PHE A 447 7.29 -22.20 2.61
CA PHE A 447 7.31 -22.43 4.07
C PHE A 447 7.04 -23.88 4.42
N ASP A 448 6.14 -24.54 3.69
CA ASP A 448 5.91 -25.97 3.88
C ASP A 448 7.14 -26.81 3.54
N LYS A 449 8.02 -26.30 2.67
CA LYS A 449 9.32 -26.90 2.35
C LYS A 449 10.47 -26.42 3.24
N ALA A 450 10.19 -25.66 4.31
CA ALA A 450 11.20 -25.09 5.20
C ALA A 450 12.31 -24.33 4.44
N MET A 451 11.94 -23.62 3.37
CA MET A 451 12.90 -22.93 2.53
C MET A 451 13.48 -21.70 3.24
N ARG A 452 14.79 -21.55 3.12
CA ARG A 452 15.49 -20.30 3.40
C ARG A 452 15.19 -19.30 2.28
N CYS A 453 14.35 -18.30 2.55
CA CYS A 453 13.87 -17.35 1.56
C CYS A 453 13.47 -15.99 2.14
N VAL A 454 13.60 -14.94 1.33
CA VAL A 454 13.20 -13.57 1.65
C VAL A 454 12.38 -12.97 0.51
N ARG A 455 11.49 -12.04 0.83
CA ARG A 455 10.63 -11.40 -0.18
C ARG A 455 11.43 -10.41 -1.03
N LEU A 456 11.19 -10.46 -2.34
CA LEU A 456 11.68 -9.49 -3.30
C LEU A 456 10.56 -8.52 -3.66
N GLN A 457 10.82 -7.22 -3.62
CA GLN A 457 9.87 -6.20 -4.05
C GLN A 457 10.53 -5.15 -4.96
N ARG A 458 9.72 -4.54 -5.80
CA ARG A 458 10.04 -3.36 -6.58
C ARG A 458 8.95 -2.34 -6.24
N ILE A 459 9.24 -1.34 -5.40
CA ILE A 459 8.24 -0.33 -4.99
C ILE A 459 8.17 0.81 -6.00
N VAL A 460 9.32 1.15 -6.61
CA VAL A 460 9.50 2.42 -7.33
C VAL A 460 10.44 2.32 -8.55
N ALA A 461 11.13 1.19 -8.73
CA ALA A 461 12.47 1.12 -9.34
C ALA A 461 13.46 1.96 -8.53
N PRO A 462 14.55 1.41 -7.97
CA PRO A 462 15.15 0.06 -8.06
C PRO A 462 14.51 -1.08 -7.21
N VAL A 463 15.14 -2.26 -7.25
CA VAL A 463 14.87 -3.47 -6.44
C VAL A 463 15.12 -3.23 -4.95
N GLU A 464 14.23 -3.75 -4.10
CA GLU A 464 14.39 -3.77 -2.65
C GLU A 464 14.06 -5.14 -2.03
N LEU A 465 14.54 -5.36 -0.81
CA LEU A 465 14.19 -6.52 0.00
C LEU A 465 13.43 -6.09 1.24
N PRO A 466 12.08 -6.12 1.21
CA PRO A 466 11.29 -5.82 2.38
C PRO A 466 11.56 -6.86 3.47
N ASN A 467 11.82 -6.37 4.68
CA ASN A 467 12.07 -7.20 5.86
C ASN A 467 10.77 -7.62 6.59
N MET A 468 9.58 -7.37 6.01
CA MET A 468 8.26 -7.74 6.54
C MET A 468 7.96 -9.24 6.54
N TYR A 469 8.75 -10.01 5.80
CA TYR A 469 8.51 -11.43 5.58
C TYR A 469 9.81 -12.18 5.32
N LEU A 470 10.26 -12.92 6.33
CA LEU A 470 11.58 -13.56 6.35
C LEU A 470 11.42 -15.03 6.76
N SER A 471 12.11 -15.93 6.06
CA SER A 471 12.23 -17.35 6.44
C SER A 471 13.70 -17.72 6.37
N LEU A 472 14.36 -17.74 7.52
CA LEU A 472 15.82 -17.79 7.60
C LEU A 472 16.28 -18.82 8.62
N ALA A 473 17.46 -19.38 8.37
CA ALA A 473 18.03 -20.38 9.26
C ALA A 473 18.50 -19.70 10.56
N LYS A 474 18.70 -20.51 11.60
CA LYS A 474 19.40 -20.03 12.79
C LYS A 474 20.82 -19.60 12.41
N LYS A 475 21.27 -18.46 12.93
CA LYS A 475 22.58 -17.84 12.64
C LYS A 475 22.82 -17.52 11.17
N ASP A 476 21.76 -17.18 10.45
CA ASP A 476 21.83 -16.83 9.04
C ASP A 476 22.84 -15.69 8.77
N PRO A 477 23.74 -15.82 7.78
CA PRO A 477 24.68 -14.75 7.42
C PRO A 477 23.98 -13.44 7.05
N LEU A 478 22.79 -13.50 6.43
CA LEU A 478 22.04 -12.29 6.09
C LEU A 478 21.60 -11.51 7.33
N LEU A 479 21.18 -12.23 8.37
CA LEU A 479 20.76 -11.62 9.63
C LEU A 479 21.95 -11.08 10.41
N HIS A 480 23.10 -11.77 10.36
CA HIS A 480 24.34 -11.28 10.92
C HIS A 480 24.73 -9.92 10.31
N GLU A 481 24.74 -9.82 8.98
CA GLU A 481 25.04 -8.56 8.29
C GLU A 481 24.04 -7.46 8.63
N ALA A 482 22.74 -7.78 8.70
CA ALA A 482 21.72 -6.81 9.08
C ALA A 482 21.92 -6.31 10.52
N ILE A 483 22.26 -7.21 11.46
CA ILE A 483 22.56 -6.87 12.85
C ILE A 483 23.80 -5.97 12.91
N GLU A 484 24.88 -6.32 12.22
CA GLU A 484 26.12 -5.52 12.20
C GLU A 484 25.88 -4.09 11.67
N ILE A 485 25.03 -3.93 10.65
CA ILE A 485 24.68 -2.61 10.13
C ILE A 485 23.97 -1.77 11.21
N VAL A 486 22.92 -2.31 11.84
CA VAL A 486 22.15 -1.54 12.83
C VAL A 486 22.91 -1.31 14.13
N THR A 487 23.80 -2.22 14.54
CA THR A 487 24.58 -2.08 15.78
C THR A 487 25.70 -1.06 15.64
N ARG A 488 26.35 -0.98 14.47
CA ARG A 488 27.42 -0.03 14.19
C ARG A 488 26.92 1.38 13.85
N MET A 489 25.67 1.51 13.43
CA MET A 489 25.05 2.80 13.15
C MET A 489 25.03 3.66 14.43
N PRO A 490 25.48 4.93 14.39
CA PRO A 490 25.33 5.86 15.52
C PRO A 490 23.87 6.00 15.94
N GLU A 491 23.60 6.19 17.23
CA GLU A 491 22.23 6.27 17.73
C GLU A 491 21.47 7.48 17.17
N GLU A 492 22.17 8.61 16.96
CA GLU A 492 21.59 9.81 16.37
C GLU A 492 21.09 9.55 14.95
N GLU A 493 21.81 8.71 14.19
CA GLU A 493 21.41 8.31 12.85
C GLU A 493 20.29 7.28 12.92
N LEU A 494 20.46 6.21 13.70
CA LEU A 494 19.49 5.12 13.82
C LEU A 494 18.10 5.62 14.21
N PHE A 495 18.03 6.59 15.14
CA PHE A 495 16.80 7.12 15.71
C PHE A 495 16.34 8.46 15.12
N ASN A 496 16.84 8.88 13.95
CA ASN A 496 16.47 10.16 13.30
C ASN A 496 15.05 10.19 12.66
N GLY A 497 14.21 9.18 12.92
CA GLY A 497 12.86 9.05 12.35
C GLY A 497 12.79 8.40 10.96
N ARG A 498 13.92 8.12 10.29
CA ARG A 498 13.97 7.49 8.96
C ARG A 498 13.86 5.97 9.01
N ILE A 499 12.76 5.47 9.56
CA ILE A 499 12.53 4.03 9.88
C ILE A 499 12.83 3.12 8.67
N TRP A 500 12.27 3.45 7.50
CA TRP A 500 12.43 2.64 6.28
C TRP A 500 13.90 2.49 5.86
N TRP A 501 14.70 3.55 6.05
CA TRP A 501 16.12 3.59 5.69
C TRP A 501 16.97 2.84 6.72
N ASN A 502 16.75 3.09 8.01
CA ASN A 502 17.69 2.74 9.07
C ASN A 502 17.50 1.34 9.63
N THR A 503 16.25 0.92 9.87
CA THR A 503 15.93 -0.40 10.46
C THR A 503 15.13 -1.28 9.52
N GLY A 504 14.42 -0.66 8.57
CA GLY A 504 13.53 -1.32 7.64
C GLY A 504 14.23 -1.90 6.39
N PRO A 505 13.52 -1.90 5.24
CA PRO A 505 14.02 -2.47 3.98
C PRO A 505 15.35 -1.90 3.48
N GLY A 506 15.69 -0.64 3.83
CA GLY A 506 16.94 0.00 3.42
C GLY A 506 18.17 -0.75 3.92
N SER A 507 18.35 -0.85 5.24
CA SER A 507 19.45 -1.60 5.87
C SER A 507 19.45 -3.08 5.49
N PHE A 508 18.27 -3.70 5.36
CA PHE A 508 18.18 -5.09 4.95
C PHE A 508 18.64 -5.32 3.49
N SER A 509 18.38 -4.35 2.61
CA SER A 509 18.87 -4.37 1.23
C SER A 509 20.39 -4.24 1.15
N ILE A 510 21.01 -3.42 2.02
CA ILE A 510 22.48 -3.32 2.14
C ILE A 510 23.08 -4.66 2.55
N ALA A 511 22.52 -5.29 3.59
CA ALA A 511 22.98 -6.58 4.11
C ALA A 511 23.01 -7.65 3.00
N PHE A 512 21.91 -7.78 2.26
CA PHE A 512 21.84 -8.76 1.18
C PHE A 512 22.75 -8.40 0.01
N ALA A 513 22.84 -7.13 -0.38
CA ALA A 513 23.72 -6.71 -1.49
C ALA A 513 25.19 -7.02 -1.19
N ARG A 514 25.66 -6.77 0.04
CA ARG A 514 27.01 -7.18 0.49
C ARG A 514 27.21 -8.68 0.43
N LEU A 515 26.31 -9.44 1.05
CA LEU A 515 26.40 -10.89 1.07
C LEU A 515 26.39 -11.47 -0.35
N HIS A 516 25.57 -10.91 -1.24
CA HIS A 516 25.51 -11.31 -2.65
C HIS A 516 26.83 -11.00 -3.37
N ALA A 517 27.36 -9.79 -3.24
CA ALA A 517 28.61 -9.41 -3.87
C ALA A 517 29.79 -10.28 -3.38
N GLU A 518 29.86 -10.54 -2.08
CA GLU A 518 30.88 -11.42 -1.50
C GLU A 518 30.70 -12.87 -1.95
N ALA A 519 29.47 -13.37 -2.07
CA ALA A 519 29.20 -14.73 -2.56
C ALA A 519 29.67 -14.91 -4.01
N VAL A 520 29.42 -13.92 -4.87
CA VAL A 520 29.94 -13.89 -6.26
C VAL A 520 31.47 -13.96 -6.28
N LEU A 521 32.13 -13.29 -5.34
CA LEU A 521 33.60 -13.25 -5.26
C LEU A 521 34.22 -14.45 -4.52
N GLY A 522 33.43 -15.50 -4.24
CA GLY A 522 33.93 -16.77 -3.75
C GLY A 522 33.97 -16.93 -2.23
N SER A 523 33.26 -16.10 -1.47
CA SER A 523 33.17 -16.24 0.01
C SER A 523 32.46 -17.53 0.49
N GLY A 524 31.76 -18.25 -0.40
CA GLY A 524 31.09 -19.50 -0.09
C GLY A 524 29.74 -19.36 0.64
N SER A 525 29.28 -18.14 0.91
CA SER A 525 27.98 -17.88 1.52
C SER A 525 26.82 -18.24 0.59
N SER A 526 25.95 -19.17 1.02
CA SER A 526 24.71 -19.45 0.30
C SER A 526 23.75 -18.25 0.45
N LEU A 527 22.99 -17.92 -0.61
CA LEU A 527 22.01 -16.84 -0.58
C LEU A 527 20.59 -17.37 -0.38
N PRO A 528 19.72 -16.65 0.37
CA PRO A 528 18.34 -17.06 0.52
C PRO A 528 17.61 -16.92 -0.81
N TRP A 529 16.65 -17.81 -1.06
CA TRP A 529 15.84 -17.72 -2.26
C TRP A 529 14.96 -16.48 -2.24
N LEU A 530 14.88 -15.78 -3.37
CA LEU A 530 14.11 -14.53 -3.49
C LEU A 530 12.69 -14.84 -3.94
N ILE A 531 11.72 -14.67 -3.04
CA ILE A 531 10.30 -14.90 -3.29
C ILE A 531 9.78 -13.79 -4.22
N PRO A 532 9.33 -14.11 -5.44
CA PRO A 532 8.74 -13.12 -6.32
C PRO A 532 7.38 -12.64 -5.78
N MET A 533 7.08 -11.35 -5.93
CA MET A 533 5.78 -10.76 -5.53
C MET A 533 4.56 -11.57 -5.98
N PRO A 534 4.45 -12.05 -7.23
CA PRO A 534 3.30 -12.86 -7.67
C PRO A 534 3.11 -14.16 -6.89
N LEU A 535 4.22 -14.78 -6.43
CA LEU A 535 4.13 -15.99 -5.64
C LEU A 535 3.76 -15.66 -4.19
N TYR A 536 4.29 -14.57 -3.65
CA TYR A 536 3.92 -14.06 -2.33
C TYR A 536 2.42 -13.75 -2.24
N THR A 537 1.89 -12.94 -3.17
CA THR A 537 0.51 -12.42 -3.09
C THR A 537 -0.58 -13.48 -3.33
N ARG A 538 -0.22 -14.64 -3.88
CA ARG A 538 -1.09 -15.82 -3.96
C ARG A 538 -1.44 -16.40 -2.59
N HIS A 539 -0.53 -16.29 -1.62
CA HIS A 539 -0.67 -16.93 -0.32
C HIS A 539 -0.85 -15.94 0.84
N VAL A 540 -0.38 -14.71 0.67
CA VAL A 540 -0.41 -13.67 1.70
C VAL A 540 -0.97 -12.38 1.12
N PHE A 541 -1.73 -11.61 1.88
CA PHE A 541 -2.05 -10.23 1.50
C PHE A 541 -2.02 -9.28 2.68
N SER A 542 -1.72 -8.01 2.40
CA SER A 542 -1.70 -6.93 3.38
C SER A 542 -3.07 -6.21 3.36
N PRO A 543 -4.02 -6.51 4.27
CA PRO A 543 -5.30 -5.81 4.33
C PRO A 543 -5.14 -4.31 4.65
N GLN A 544 -6.14 -3.53 4.23
CA GLN A 544 -6.37 -2.20 4.76
C GLN A 544 -7.02 -2.35 6.13
N LEU A 545 -6.28 -2.01 7.18
CA LEU A 545 -6.68 -2.15 8.58
C LEU A 545 -6.99 -0.78 9.20
N ASP A 546 -7.84 -0.75 10.22
CA ASP A 546 -8.27 0.48 10.91
C ASP A 546 -7.07 1.24 11.44
N TYR A 547 -6.13 0.55 12.09
CA TYR A 547 -4.95 1.20 12.68
C TYR A 547 -4.07 1.90 11.61
N LYS A 548 -4.09 1.44 10.35
CA LYS A 548 -3.32 2.04 9.25
C LYS A 548 -3.80 3.44 8.89
N SER A 549 -5.03 3.80 9.29
CA SER A 549 -5.59 5.14 9.12
C SER A 549 -5.27 6.10 10.27
N THR A 550 -4.56 5.63 11.29
CA THR A 550 -4.20 6.42 12.47
C THR A 550 -2.73 6.87 12.41
N ALA A 551 -2.38 7.89 13.21
CA ALA A 551 -1.00 8.37 13.34
C ALA A 551 0.02 7.31 13.82
N LYS A 552 -0.45 6.13 14.26
CA LYS A 552 0.38 4.98 14.65
C LYS A 552 0.93 4.19 13.46
N SER A 553 0.42 4.43 12.25
CA SER A 553 0.94 3.82 11.02
C SER A 553 2.25 4.46 10.60
N TRP A 554 3.26 3.64 10.28
CA TRP A 554 4.55 4.11 9.76
C TRP A 554 4.42 4.94 8.47
N GLN A 555 3.33 4.75 7.72
CA GLN A 555 3.07 5.43 6.44
C GLN A 555 2.96 6.95 6.58
N PHE A 556 2.64 7.46 7.78
CA PHE A 556 2.58 8.91 8.04
C PHE A 556 3.94 9.51 8.41
N GLN A 557 4.99 8.68 8.53
CA GLN A 557 6.30 9.04 9.11
C GLN A 557 7.46 8.93 8.09
N LEU A 558 7.16 9.03 6.79
CA LEU A 558 8.14 8.93 5.70
C LEU A 558 8.93 10.24 5.44
N THR A 559 9.02 11.16 6.41
CA THR A 559 9.73 12.46 6.27
C THR A 559 10.72 12.72 7.37
#